data_AF-A0A5A7SI84-F1
#
_entry.id   AF-A0A5A7SI84-F1
#
_cell.length_a   1.000
_cell.length_b   1.000
_cell.length_c   1.000
_cell.angle_alpha   90.00
_cell.angle_beta   90.00
_cell.angle_gamma   90.00
#
_symmetry.space_group_name_H-M   'P 1'
#
loop_
_entity.id
_entity.type
_entity.pdbx_description
1 polymer ?
#
loop_
_entity_poly.entity_id
_entity_poly.type
_entity_poly.pdbx_seq_one_letter_code
_entity_poly.pdbx_strand_id
1 'polypeptide(L)'
;MRASGHKQLSVKQELRANLISALREGRDPWPGIVGFEDTVIPQLERALIAGHDVVLLGERGQGKTRLLRTLNLLLDEYTPVIAGSELGEHPYEPITPASIRKAAELGDDLPIEWRHRSERYSEKLATPDTSVADLVGDVDPVKVAEGRSLGDPETIHFGLVPRSHRGIVAINELPDLAERIQVSLLNVMEERDIQVRGYTLRLPLDVLLVASANPEDYTNRGRIITPLKDRFGAEIRTHYPRALGDEIAVINQEAHLEATVPEYLLEILARFTRLLRESTAVDQRSGVSARFAVAAAETVAASAVHRSVVLSEADPVARPVDLTTVIEVLRGKIEFESGEEGREVEVLEHLLRRATADTARERLGGIDLAPLVSAVELGDPVTTGERITAKALLAELPDLPVLNDVAARLNAVSDGERAAAAELALEGLYLARRISKIAGDDGELVYG
;
A
#
# COMPACT_ATOMS: atom_id res chain seq x y z
N MET A 1 -32.60 17.87 -16.35
CA MET A 1 -31.25 17.72 -16.93
C MET A 1 -30.98 18.65 -18.11
N ARG A 2 -31.79 18.61 -19.20
CA ARG A 2 -31.62 19.56 -20.33
C ARG A 2 -31.80 21.02 -19.90
N ALA A 3 -32.85 21.30 -19.12
CA ALA A 3 -33.12 22.64 -18.59
C ALA A 3 -32.04 23.17 -17.63
N SER A 4 -31.28 22.29 -16.97
CA SER A 4 -30.16 22.67 -16.08
C SER A 4 -28.85 22.85 -16.84
N GLY A 5 -28.83 22.69 -18.17
CA GLY A 5 -27.62 22.85 -18.98
C GLY A 5 -26.56 21.79 -18.77
N HIS A 6 -26.95 20.59 -18.30
CA HIS A 6 -26.00 19.50 -18.06
C HIS A 6 -25.20 19.16 -19.32
N LYS A 7 -23.88 19.03 -19.17
CA LYS A 7 -22.96 18.62 -20.23
C LYS A 7 -22.43 17.23 -19.93
N GLN A 8 -22.62 16.32 -20.89
CA GLN A 8 -21.97 15.02 -20.85
C GLN A 8 -20.48 15.21 -21.13
N LEU A 9 -19.64 14.76 -20.19
CA LEU A 9 -18.19 14.63 -20.37
C LEU A 9 -17.84 13.15 -20.46
N SER A 10 -16.76 12.84 -21.19
CA SER A 10 -16.15 11.52 -21.07
C SER A 10 -15.44 11.37 -19.73
N VAL A 11 -15.23 10.15 -19.25
CA VAL A 11 -14.53 9.85 -17.99
C VAL A 11 -13.17 10.54 -17.94
N LYS A 12 -12.43 10.49 -19.04
CA LYS A 12 -11.11 11.12 -19.14
C LYS A 12 -11.20 12.65 -19.09
N GLN A 13 -12.26 13.26 -19.63
CA GLN A 13 -12.49 14.71 -19.55
C GLN A 13 -12.92 15.14 -18.15
N GLU A 14 -13.80 14.37 -17.51
CA GLU A 14 -14.26 14.55 -16.13
C GLU A 14 -13.08 14.51 -15.14
N LEU A 15 -12.30 13.41 -15.17
CA LEU A 15 -11.11 13.24 -14.34
C LEU A 15 -10.12 14.40 -14.52
N ARG A 16 -9.86 14.80 -15.77
CA ARG A 16 -8.99 15.93 -16.09
C ARG A 16 -9.52 17.23 -15.47
N ALA A 17 -10.81 17.52 -15.64
CA ALA A 17 -11.42 18.76 -15.15
C ALA A 17 -11.36 18.84 -13.62
N ASN A 18 -11.71 17.74 -12.95
CA ASN A 18 -11.74 17.65 -11.49
C ASN A 18 -10.33 17.67 -10.89
N LEU A 19 -9.36 17.02 -11.52
CA LEU A 19 -7.96 17.10 -11.12
C LEU A 19 -7.44 18.55 -11.24
N ILE A 20 -7.69 19.22 -12.37
CA ILE A 20 -7.26 20.61 -12.55
C ILE A 20 -7.93 21.54 -11.53
N SER A 21 -9.20 21.31 -11.18
CA SER A 21 -9.88 22.09 -10.13
C SER A 21 -9.24 21.89 -8.77
N ALA A 22 -9.01 20.63 -8.36
CA ALA A 22 -8.36 20.30 -7.10
C ALA A 22 -6.97 20.96 -6.98
N LEU A 23 -6.16 20.87 -8.04
CA LEU A 23 -4.83 21.47 -8.09
C LEU A 23 -4.87 23.01 -8.02
N ARG A 24 -5.84 23.66 -8.69
CA ARG A 24 -6.02 25.12 -8.61
C ARG A 24 -6.45 25.59 -7.22
N GLU A 25 -7.27 24.79 -6.55
CA GLU A 25 -7.77 25.06 -5.20
C GLU A 25 -6.74 24.73 -4.11
N GLY A 26 -5.63 24.06 -4.45
CA GLY A 26 -4.66 23.56 -3.48
C GLY A 26 -5.21 22.42 -2.62
N ARG A 27 -6.26 21.72 -3.07
CA ARG A 27 -6.78 20.53 -2.40
C ARG A 27 -5.97 19.31 -2.84
N ASP A 28 -5.54 18.51 -1.87
CA ASP A 28 -4.87 17.25 -2.13
C ASP A 28 -5.82 16.26 -2.85
N PRO A 29 -5.52 15.85 -4.10
CA PRO A 29 -6.29 14.84 -4.82
C PRO A 29 -5.90 13.40 -4.44
N TRP A 30 -4.83 13.22 -3.67
CA TRP A 30 -4.15 11.93 -3.45
C TRP A 30 -4.08 11.54 -1.97
N PRO A 31 -5.22 11.54 -1.24
CA PRO A 31 -5.21 11.34 0.20
C PRO A 31 -4.61 9.97 0.58
N GLY A 32 -3.74 9.98 1.60
CA GLY A 32 -3.11 8.78 2.15
C GLY A 32 -2.02 8.15 1.28
N ILE A 33 -1.56 8.89 0.26
CA ILE A 33 -0.34 8.56 -0.50
C ILE A 33 0.82 9.32 0.14
N VAL A 34 1.94 8.63 0.36
CA VAL A 34 3.11 9.16 1.07
C VAL A 34 4.36 8.90 0.24
N GLY A 35 5.21 9.92 0.07
CA GLY A 35 6.55 9.80 -0.53
C GLY A 35 6.56 9.75 -2.06
N PHE A 36 5.44 10.09 -2.69
CA PHE A 36 5.23 10.11 -4.15
C PHE A 36 5.07 11.52 -4.74
N GLU A 37 5.05 12.54 -3.90
CA GLU A 37 4.69 13.93 -4.19
C GLU A 37 5.59 14.53 -5.28
N ASP A 38 6.88 14.21 -5.25
CA ASP A 38 7.87 14.74 -6.20
C ASP A 38 8.23 13.77 -7.34
N THR A 39 7.65 12.57 -7.35
CA THR A 39 8.08 11.47 -8.26
C THR A 39 6.93 10.90 -9.06
N VAL A 40 6.05 10.12 -8.43
CA VAL A 40 4.99 9.34 -9.08
C VAL A 40 3.77 10.22 -9.35
N ILE A 41 3.35 11.02 -8.38
CA ILE A 41 2.15 11.86 -8.48
C ILE A 41 2.23 12.83 -9.66
N PRO A 42 3.32 13.61 -9.87
CA PRO A 42 3.40 14.54 -10.99
C PRO A 42 3.39 13.84 -12.36
N GLN A 43 3.87 12.59 -12.44
CA GLN A 43 3.79 11.79 -13.67
C GLN A 43 2.35 11.32 -13.92
N LEU A 44 1.66 10.86 -12.87
CA LEU A 44 0.26 10.42 -12.95
C LEU A 44 -0.66 11.57 -13.32
N GLU A 45 -0.49 12.74 -12.69
CA GLU A 45 -1.26 13.95 -13.00
C GLU A 45 -1.14 14.35 -14.47
N ARG A 46 0.10 14.38 -15.00
CA ARG A 46 0.34 14.69 -16.42
C ARG A 46 -0.30 13.65 -17.33
N ALA A 47 -0.25 12.37 -16.98
CA ALA A 47 -0.87 11.29 -17.76
C ALA A 47 -2.42 11.42 -17.78
N LEU A 48 -3.04 11.71 -16.64
CA LEU A 48 -4.48 11.93 -16.54
C LEU A 48 -4.91 13.20 -17.28
N ILE A 49 -4.13 14.28 -17.18
CA ILE A 49 -4.36 15.49 -17.98
C ILE A 49 -4.24 15.18 -19.47
N ALA A 50 -3.30 14.35 -19.90
CA ALA A 50 -3.20 13.91 -21.29
C ALA A 50 -4.35 12.98 -21.72
N GLY A 51 -5.07 12.37 -20.78
CA GLY A 51 -6.13 11.39 -21.05
C GLY A 51 -5.59 10.00 -21.40
N HIS A 52 -4.39 9.68 -20.91
CA HIS A 52 -3.76 8.38 -21.16
C HIS A 52 -4.35 7.30 -20.26
N ASP A 53 -4.46 6.09 -20.79
CA ASP A 53 -4.53 4.89 -19.95
C ASP A 53 -3.16 4.69 -19.29
N VAL A 54 -3.13 4.24 -18.04
CA VAL A 54 -1.92 4.27 -17.21
C VAL A 54 -1.56 2.88 -16.70
N VAL A 55 -0.28 2.55 -16.73
CA VAL A 55 0.26 1.39 -16.01
C VAL A 55 1.26 1.83 -14.94
N LEU A 56 1.03 1.38 -13.70
CA LEU A 56 1.95 1.55 -12.58
C LEU A 56 2.88 0.34 -12.51
N LEU A 57 4.19 0.59 -12.63
CA LEU A 57 5.23 -0.42 -12.51
C LEU A 57 5.93 -0.32 -11.17
N GLY A 58 5.99 -1.41 -10.43
CA GLY A 58 6.80 -1.48 -9.22
C GLY A 58 6.65 -2.80 -8.49
N GLU A 59 7.43 -2.97 -7.44
CA GLU A 59 7.40 -4.17 -6.62
C GLU A 59 6.15 -4.24 -5.74
N ARG A 60 5.96 -5.40 -5.10
CA ARG A 60 4.85 -5.62 -4.16
C ARG A 60 4.97 -4.69 -2.94
N GLY A 61 3.85 -4.09 -2.54
CA GLY A 61 3.80 -3.24 -1.34
C GLY A 61 4.38 -1.83 -1.53
N GLN A 62 4.50 -1.33 -2.77
CA GLN A 62 4.84 0.07 -3.07
C GLN A 62 3.61 0.99 -3.19
N GLY A 63 2.44 0.61 -2.66
CA GLY A 63 1.26 1.48 -2.69
C GLY A 63 0.53 1.63 -4.03
N LYS A 64 0.88 0.86 -5.08
CA LYS A 64 0.25 0.91 -6.42
C LYS A 64 -1.29 0.86 -6.37
N THR A 65 -1.85 -0.17 -5.74
CA THR A 65 -3.31 -0.36 -5.65
C THR A 65 -3.98 0.75 -4.84
N ARG A 66 -3.31 1.28 -3.80
CA ARG A 66 -3.82 2.41 -3.01
C ARG A 66 -3.93 3.66 -3.90
N LEU A 67 -2.90 3.94 -4.70
CA LEU A 67 -2.91 5.05 -5.67
C LEU A 67 -3.97 4.88 -6.77
N LEU A 68 -4.20 3.67 -7.28
CA LEU A 68 -5.26 3.45 -8.27
C LEU A 68 -6.66 3.69 -7.68
N ARG A 69 -6.88 3.30 -6.42
CA ARG A 69 -8.16 3.48 -5.75
C ARG A 69 -8.51 4.94 -5.48
N THR A 70 -7.53 5.84 -5.31
CA THR A 70 -7.81 7.27 -5.12
C THR A 70 -8.33 7.96 -6.37
N LEU A 71 -8.12 7.40 -7.57
CA LEU A 71 -8.62 7.96 -8.83
C LEU A 71 -10.15 8.10 -8.85
N ASN A 72 -10.87 7.26 -8.10
CA ASN A 72 -12.33 7.37 -8.02
C ASN A 72 -12.80 8.69 -7.37
N LEU A 73 -11.95 9.33 -6.56
CA LEU A 73 -12.25 10.60 -5.89
C LEU A 73 -12.26 11.78 -6.86
N LEU A 74 -11.64 11.62 -8.02
CA LEU A 74 -11.63 12.59 -9.11
C LEU A 74 -12.87 12.49 -10.01
N LEU A 75 -13.74 11.49 -9.82
CA LEU A 75 -15.04 11.44 -10.49
C LEU A 75 -16.06 12.32 -9.75
N ASP A 76 -16.99 12.89 -10.51
CA ASP A 76 -18.18 13.56 -10.01
C ASP A 76 -18.96 12.61 -9.10
N GLU A 77 -19.44 13.13 -7.97
CA GLU A 77 -20.09 12.33 -6.94
C GLU A 77 -21.26 11.51 -7.48
N TYR A 78 -22.05 12.10 -8.38
CA TYR A 78 -23.18 11.44 -9.04
C TYR A 78 -23.19 11.70 -10.54
N THR A 79 -23.54 10.66 -11.31
CA THR A 79 -23.73 10.76 -12.75
C THR A 79 -25.09 10.20 -13.16
N PRO A 80 -25.81 10.83 -14.10
CA PRO A 80 -27.11 10.32 -14.55
C PRO A 80 -26.91 9.10 -15.44
N VAL A 81 -27.76 8.10 -15.27
CA VAL A 81 -27.83 6.88 -16.08
C VAL A 81 -29.27 6.57 -16.45
N ILE A 82 -29.50 5.88 -17.55
CA ILE A 82 -30.82 5.36 -17.92
C ILE A 82 -31.24 4.31 -16.87
N ALA A 83 -32.43 4.47 -16.29
CA ALA A 83 -32.93 3.56 -15.27
C ALA A 83 -33.04 2.12 -15.81
N GLY A 84 -32.42 1.17 -15.12
CA GLY A 84 -32.34 -0.24 -15.53
C GLY A 84 -31.37 -0.55 -16.69
N SER A 85 -30.50 0.39 -17.08
CA SER A 85 -29.44 0.11 -18.07
C SER A 85 -28.36 -0.80 -17.47
N GLU A 86 -28.03 -1.90 -18.16
CA GLU A 86 -27.00 -2.85 -17.72
C GLU A 86 -25.58 -2.26 -17.75
N LEU A 87 -25.32 -1.31 -18.67
CA LEU A 87 -24.02 -0.65 -18.81
C LEU A 87 -23.92 0.67 -18.01
N GLY A 88 -25.04 1.20 -17.50
CA GLY A 88 -25.07 2.55 -16.92
C GLY A 88 -24.96 3.65 -17.98
N GLU A 89 -25.70 3.48 -19.08
CA GLU A 89 -25.67 4.37 -20.25
C GLU A 89 -26.16 5.78 -19.91
N HIS A 90 -25.56 6.79 -20.54
CA HIS A 90 -26.00 8.16 -20.37
C HIS A 90 -27.33 8.38 -21.12
N PRO A 91 -28.31 9.13 -20.56
CA PRO A 91 -29.58 9.40 -21.24
C PRO A 91 -29.46 10.10 -22.60
N TYR A 92 -28.34 10.79 -22.88
CA TYR A 92 -28.10 11.43 -24.19
C TYR A 92 -27.42 10.51 -25.20
N GLU A 93 -26.86 9.38 -24.75
CA GLU A 93 -26.11 8.45 -25.59
C GLU A 93 -26.45 7.01 -25.20
N PRO A 94 -27.67 6.54 -25.49
CA PRO A 94 -28.00 5.12 -25.36
C PRO A 94 -27.20 4.30 -26.38
N ILE A 95 -26.69 3.16 -25.92
CA ILE A 95 -25.80 2.23 -26.61
C ILE A 95 -26.52 0.91 -26.92
N THR A 96 -27.16 0.29 -25.93
CA THR A 96 -27.76 -1.03 -26.10
C THR A 96 -29.06 -0.94 -26.90
N PRO A 97 -29.43 -1.96 -27.69
CA PRO A 97 -30.71 -1.94 -28.42
C PRO A 97 -31.92 -1.70 -27.53
N ALA A 98 -31.92 -2.23 -26.31
CA ALA A 98 -32.97 -1.99 -25.31
C ALA A 98 -33.05 -0.52 -24.90
N SER A 99 -31.92 0.10 -24.55
CA SER A 99 -31.85 1.50 -24.15
C SER A 99 -32.17 2.46 -25.31
N ILE A 100 -31.74 2.15 -26.53
CA ILE A 100 -32.06 2.95 -27.72
C ILE A 100 -33.57 2.96 -27.97
N ARG A 101 -34.22 1.78 -27.92
CA ARG A 101 -35.69 1.68 -28.06
C ARG A 101 -36.41 2.45 -26.95
N LYS A 102 -36.02 2.24 -25.70
CA LYS A 102 -36.61 2.91 -24.53
C LYS A 102 -36.48 4.43 -24.62
N ALA A 103 -35.32 4.94 -25.04
CA ALA A 103 -35.09 6.37 -25.24
C ALA A 103 -35.93 6.94 -26.40
N ALA A 104 -36.09 6.20 -27.50
CA ALA A 104 -36.91 6.62 -28.64
C ALA A 104 -38.41 6.65 -28.30
N GLU A 105 -38.89 5.69 -27.49
CA GLU A 105 -40.29 5.58 -27.09
C GLU A 105 -40.68 6.63 -26.04
N LEU A 106 -39.84 6.83 -25.02
CA LEU A 106 -40.17 7.69 -23.88
C LEU A 106 -39.71 9.14 -24.04
N GLY A 107 -38.73 9.42 -24.90
CA GLY A 107 -38.26 10.78 -25.16
C GLY A 107 -37.84 11.51 -23.87
N ASP A 108 -38.51 12.63 -23.57
CA ASP A 108 -38.24 13.43 -22.37
C ASP A 108 -38.74 12.78 -21.07
N ASP A 109 -39.61 11.78 -21.14
CA ASP A 109 -40.11 11.00 -20.00
C ASP A 109 -39.22 9.77 -19.68
N LEU A 110 -38.06 9.64 -20.34
CA LEU A 110 -37.12 8.54 -20.09
C LEU A 110 -36.65 8.56 -18.62
N PRO A 111 -36.95 7.52 -17.82
CA PRO A 111 -36.55 7.49 -16.42
C PRO A 111 -35.04 7.42 -16.29
N ILE A 112 -34.50 8.23 -15.38
CA ILE A 112 -33.08 8.29 -15.04
C ILE A 112 -32.85 7.91 -13.58
N GLU A 113 -31.69 7.35 -13.31
CA GLU A 113 -31.15 7.09 -11.97
C GLU A 113 -29.82 7.83 -11.81
N TRP A 114 -29.37 8.02 -10.58
CA TRP A 114 -28.10 8.66 -10.26
C TRP A 114 -27.14 7.64 -9.69
N ARG A 115 -26.07 7.33 -10.43
CA ARG A 115 -25.04 6.39 -10.02
C ARG A 115 -23.93 7.14 -9.29
N HIS A 116 -23.57 6.67 -8.09
CA HIS A 116 -22.53 7.30 -7.29
C HIS A 116 -21.12 6.93 -7.78
N ARG A 117 -20.12 7.79 -7.61
CA ARG A 117 -18.72 7.53 -8.01
C ARG A 117 -18.11 6.25 -7.46
N SER A 118 -18.52 5.81 -6.27
CA SER A 118 -18.05 4.54 -5.69
C SER A 118 -18.45 3.32 -6.52
N GLU A 119 -19.53 3.42 -7.29
CA GLU A 119 -20.00 2.36 -8.18
C GLU A 119 -19.34 2.42 -9.56
N ARG A 120 -18.54 3.46 -9.83
CA ARG A 120 -17.88 3.73 -11.12
C ARG A 120 -16.40 3.34 -11.12
N TYR A 121 -15.92 2.69 -10.06
CA TYR A 121 -14.59 2.09 -9.99
C TYR A 121 -14.73 0.58 -9.88
N SER A 122 -14.15 -0.13 -10.84
CA SER A 122 -14.15 -1.59 -10.88
C SER A 122 -12.73 -2.11 -10.87
N GLU A 123 -12.45 -3.06 -9.99
CA GLU A 123 -11.11 -3.62 -9.79
C GLU A 123 -11.13 -5.13 -9.99
N LYS A 124 -10.17 -5.65 -10.74
CA LYS A 124 -9.94 -7.08 -10.90
C LYS A 124 -8.48 -7.39 -10.65
N LEU A 125 -8.25 -8.33 -9.74
CA LEU A 125 -6.95 -8.99 -9.65
C LEU A 125 -6.83 -9.96 -10.82
N ALA A 126 -5.82 -9.77 -11.64
CA ALA A 126 -5.48 -10.70 -12.70
C ALA A 126 -4.97 -12.00 -12.08
N THR A 127 -5.54 -13.09 -12.54
CA THR A 127 -5.16 -14.43 -12.12
C THR A 127 -5.19 -15.35 -13.35
N PRO A 128 -4.40 -16.44 -13.39
CA PRO A 128 -4.36 -17.33 -14.56
C PRO A 128 -5.71 -17.98 -14.92
N ASP A 129 -6.62 -18.09 -13.96
CA ASP A 129 -7.97 -18.62 -14.09
C ASP A 129 -9.01 -17.60 -14.54
N THR A 130 -8.66 -16.30 -14.62
CA THR A 130 -9.54 -15.29 -15.19
C THR A 130 -9.94 -15.69 -16.61
N SER A 131 -11.21 -15.51 -16.97
CA SER A 131 -11.73 -15.83 -18.29
C SER A 131 -12.04 -14.58 -19.12
N VAL A 132 -12.19 -14.76 -20.44
CA VAL A 132 -12.66 -13.67 -21.31
C VAL A 132 -14.08 -13.25 -20.91
N ALA A 133 -14.92 -14.19 -20.48
CA ALA A 133 -16.27 -13.93 -20.01
C ALA A 133 -16.30 -12.98 -18.79
N ASP A 134 -15.33 -13.10 -17.88
CA ASP A 134 -15.27 -12.23 -16.68
C ASP A 134 -15.01 -10.76 -17.04
N LEU A 135 -14.17 -10.50 -18.06
CA LEU A 135 -13.79 -9.13 -18.43
C LEU A 135 -14.72 -8.54 -19.49
N VAL A 136 -15.07 -9.33 -20.50
CA VAL A 136 -15.78 -8.85 -21.69
C VAL A 136 -17.25 -9.25 -21.65
N GLY A 137 -17.54 -10.51 -21.33
CA GLY A 137 -18.89 -11.08 -21.29
C GLY A 137 -19.01 -12.38 -22.09
N ASP A 138 -20.13 -13.07 -21.94
CA ASP A 138 -20.49 -14.28 -22.70
C ASP A 138 -21.99 -14.31 -22.99
N VAL A 139 -22.46 -15.26 -23.82
CA VAL A 139 -23.89 -15.49 -24.06
C VAL A 139 -24.51 -16.17 -22.84
N ASP A 140 -25.62 -15.62 -22.35
CA ASP A 140 -26.44 -16.19 -21.28
C ASP A 140 -27.24 -17.39 -21.81
N PRO A 141 -26.92 -18.63 -21.36
CA PRO A 141 -27.61 -19.83 -21.84
C PRO A 141 -29.08 -19.88 -21.41
N VAL A 142 -29.48 -19.21 -20.32
CA VAL A 142 -30.86 -19.17 -19.84
C VAL A 142 -31.72 -18.35 -20.80
N LYS A 143 -31.25 -17.16 -21.18
CA LYS A 143 -31.94 -16.29 -22.15
C LYS A 143 -32.10 -16.95 -23.52
N VAL A 144 -31.12 -17.76 -23.94
CA VAL A 144 -31.20 -18.58 -25.16
C VAL A 144 -32.23 -19.70 -25.01
N ALA A 145 -32.29 -20.35 -23.84
CA ALA A 145 -33.27 -21.41 -23.55
C ALA A 145 -34.72 -20.90 -23.50
N GLU A 146 -34.93 -19.62 -23.19
CA GLU A 146 -36.24 -18.94 -23.25
C GLU A 146 -36.72 -18.65 -24.69
N GLY A 147 -36.01 -19.14 -25.70
CA GLY A 147 -36.40 -19.06 -27.11
C GLY A 147 -35.85 -17.85 -27.86
N ARG A 148 -34.94 -17.08 -27.25
CA ARG A 148 -34.23 -16.01 -27.96
C ARG A 148 -33.16 -16.61 -28.88
N SER A 149 -32.98 -16.00 -30.04
CA SER A 149 -31.92 -16.35 -30.95
C SER A 149 -30.56 -16.16 -30.28
N LEU A 150 -29.60 -17.04 -30.56
CA LEU A 150 -28.19 -16.86 -30.18
C LEU A 150 -27.62 -15.50 -30.65
N GLY A 151 -28.21 -14.91 -31.69
CA GLY A 151 -27.81 -13.61 -32.24
C GLY A 151 -28.57 -12.40 -31.74
N ASP A 152 -29.46 -12.58 -30.76
CA ASP A 152 -30.10 -11.46 -30.09
C ASP A 152 -29.10 -10.81 -29.11
N PRO A 153 -28.70 -9.53 -29.29
CA PRO A 153 -27.77 -8.84 -28.38
C PRO A 153 -28.25 -8.82 -26.93
N GLU A 154 -29.55 -8.99 -26.68
CA GLU A 154 -30.11 -9.06 -25.32
C GLU A 154 -29.79 -10.37 -24.60
N THR A 155 -29.26 -11.38 -25.29
CA THR A 155 -28.74 -12.63 -24.69
C THR A 155 -27.33 -12.48 -24.13
N ILE A 156 -26.65 -11.36 -24.36
CA ILE A 156 -25.30 -11.15 -23.86
C ILE A 156 -25.35 -10.82 -22.37
N HIS A 157 -24.50 -11.49 -21.59
CA HIS A 157 -24.16 -11.10 -20.23
C HIS A 157 -22.83 -10.35 -20.25
N PHE A 158 -22.86 -9.05 -19.96
CA PHE A 158 -21.68 -8.20 -20.01
C PHE A 158 -20.71 -8.47 -18.85
N GLY A 159 -19.43 -8.57 -19.18
CA GLY A 159 -18.35 -8.70 -18.20
C GLY A 159 -18.02 -7.37 -17.50
N LEU A 160 -16.91 -7.36 -16.77
CA LEU A 160 -16.47 -6.21 -15.97
C LEU A 160 -16.29 -4.93 -16.79
N VAL A 161 -15.61 -5.00 -17.94
CA VAL A 161 -15.21 -3.81 -18.71
C VAL A 161 -16.43 -3.08 -19.26
N PRO A 162 -17.41 -3.73 -19.93
CA PRO A 162 -18.59 -3.02 -20.42
C PRO A 162 -19.47 -2.48 -19.28
N ARG A 163 -19.61 -3.22 -18.17
CA ARG A 163 -20.37 -2.74 -16.99
C ARG A 163 -19.71 -1.56 -16.27
N SER A 164 -18.42 -1.36 -16.53
CA SER A 164 -17.65 -0.21 -16.06
C SER A 164 -17.74 0.99 -17.00
N HIS A 165 -18.62 0.96 -18.00
CA HIS A 165 -18.86 2.11 -18.87
C HIS A 165 -19.13 3.37 -18.04
N ARG A 166 -18.47 4.46 -18.46
CA ARG A 166 -18.38 5.75 -17.76
C ARG A 166 -17.72 5.65 -16.39
N GLY A 167 -16.75 4.76 -16.25
CA GLY A 167 -15.98 4.55 -15.03
C GLY A 167 -14.50 4.21 -15.27
N ILE A 168 -13.86 3.77 -14.20
CA ILE A 168 -12.45 3.38 -14.14
C ILE A 168 -12.40 1.85 -14.00
N VAL A 169 -11.59 1.22 -14.85
CA VAL A 169 -11.26 -0.21 -14.75
C VAL A 169 -9.82 -0.35 -14.29
N ALA A 170 -9.62 -0.96 -13.13
CA ALA A 170 -8.32 -1.25 -12.56
C ALA A 170 -7.99 -2.75 -12.67
N ILE A 171 -6.92 -3.09 -13.41
CA ILE A 171 -6.40 -4.46 -13.51
C ILE A 171 -5.10 -4.56 -12.71
N ASN A 172 -5.18 -5.16 -11.52
CA ASN A 172 -3.98 -5.42 -10.72
C ASN A 172 -3.26 -6.66 -11.24
N GLU A 173 -1.93 -6.59 -11.29
CA GLU A 173 -1.04 -7.66 -11.76
C GLU A 173 -1.38 -8.09 -13.20
N LEU A 174 -1.65 -7.12 -14.10
CA LEU A 174 -1.99 -7.36 -15.51
C LEU A 174 -1.17 -8.47 -16.22
N PRO A 175 0.15 -8.62 -16.00
CA PRO A 175 0.93 -9.71 -16.58
C PRO A 175 0.46 -11.14 -16.23
N ASP A 176 -0.33 -11.33 -15.17
CA ASP A 176 -0.87 -12.64 -14.77
C ASP A 176 -2.07 -13.07 -15.62
N LEU A 177 -2.64 -12.19 -16.44
CA LEU A 177 -3.64 -12.57 -17.43
C LEU A 177 -3.00 -13.37 -18.57
N ALA A 178 -3.66 -14.46 -18.97
CA ALA A 178 -3.29 -15.19 -20.18
C ALA A 178 -3.37 -14.28 -21.44
N GLU A 179 -2.46 -14.51 -22.39
CA GLU A 179 -2.34 -13.73 -23.64
C GLU A 179 -3.69 -13.54 -24.36
N ARG A 180 -4.50 -14.61 -24.50
CA ARG A 180 -5.83 -14.53 -25.14
C ARG A 180 -6.77 -13.50 -24.49
N ILE A 181 -6.64 -13.30 -23.18
CA ILE A 181 -7.48 -12.38 -22.40
C ILE A 181 -7.01 -10.95 -22.63
N GLN A 182 -5.69 -10.74 -22.69
CA GLN A 182 -5.11 -9.43 -23.01
C GLN A 182 -5.49 -8.98 -24.42
N VAL A 183 -5.47 -9.88 -25.40
CA VAL A 183 -5.98 -9.61 -26.76
C VAL A 183 -7.46 -9.22 -26.72
N SER A 184 -8.26 -9.95 -25.94
CA SER A 184 -9.69 -9.63 -25.80
C SER A 184 -9.91 -8.24 -25.19
N LEU A 185 -9.14 -7.89 -24.16
CA LEU A 185 -9.17 -6.56 -23.54
C LEU A 185 -8.81 -5.45 -24.55
N LEU A 186 -7.77 -5.68 -25.37
CA LEU A 186 -7.36 -4.75 -26.42
C LEU A 186 -8.48 -4.51 -27.45
N ASN A 187 -9.16 -5.56 -27.91
CA ASN A 187 -10.24 -5.43 -28.90
C ASN A 187 -11.41 -4.59 -28.37
N VAL A 188 -11.80 -4.81 -27.10
CA VAL A 188 -12.85 -4.01 -26.46
C VAL A 188 -12.47 -2.54 -26.35
N MET A 189 -11.18 -2.25 -26.12
CA MET A 189 -10.69 -0.90 -25.89
C MET A 189 -10.39 -0.11 -27.17
N GLU A 190 -9.84 -0.76 -28.19
CA GLU A 190 -9.38 -0.10 -29.42
C GLU A 190 -10.46 -0.12 -30.49
N GLU A 191 -10.98 -1.31 -30.78
CA GLU A 191 -11.96 -1.52 -31.85
C GLU A 191 -13.38 -1.16 -31.40
N ARG A 192 -13.60 -1.01 -30.09
CA ARG A 192 -14.92 -0.79 -29.47
C ARG A 192 -15.90 -1.91 -29.81
N ASP A 193 -15.38 -3.08 -30.17
CA ASP A 193 -16.16 -4.21 -30.65
C ASP A 193 -15.95 -5.39 -29.70
N ILE A 194 -17.06 -6.02 -29.31
CA ILE A 194 -17.09 -7.22 -28.49
C ILE A 194 -17.47 -8.40 -29.38
N GLN A 195 -16.63 -9.42 -29.40
CA GLN A 195 -16.90 -10.67 -30.10
C GLN A 195 -17.26 -11.76 -29.09
N VAL A 196 -18.50 -12.23 -29.14
CA VAL A 196 -19.00 -13.29 -28.27
C VAL A 196 -19.67 -14.36 -29.13
N ARG A 197 -19.11 -15.58 -29.11
CA ARG A 197 -19.64 -16.80 -29.78
C ARG A 197 -20.17 -16.59 -31.22
N GLY A 198 -19.49 -15.76 -32.01
CA GLY A 198 -19.79 -15.52 -33.43
C GLY A 198 -20.55 -14.22 -33.71
N TYR A 199 -20.92 -13.44 -32.69
CA TYR A 199 -21.57 -12.13 -32.83
C TYR A 199 -20.59 -11.01 -32.50
N THR A 200 -20.64 -9.96 -33.31
CA THR A 200 -19.87 -8.73 -33.08
C THR A 200 -20.84 -7.63 -32.66
N LEU A 201 -20.69 -7.13 -31.44
CA LEU A 201 -21.44 -5.98 -30.93
C LEU A 201 -20.50 -4.79 -30.77
N ARG A 202 -20.81 -3.68 -31.42
CA ARG A 202 -20.09 -2.41 -31.22
C ARG A 202 -20.57 -1.75 -29.93
N LEU A 203 -19.69 -1.65 -28.95
CA LEU A 203 -19.91 -0.91 -27.71
C LEU A 203 -18.91 0.27 -27.64
N PRO A 204 -19.36 1.51 -27.91
CA PRO A 204 -18.54 2.70 -27.73
C PRO A 204 -18.34 2.99 -26.24
N LEU A 205 -17.52 2.19 -25.58
CA LEU A 205 -17.27 2.30 -24.14
C LEU A 205 -16.37 3.50 -23.84
N ASP A 206 -16.82 4.33 -22.90
CA ASP A 206 -16.03 5.39 -22.28
C ASP A 206 -15.47 4.88 -20.95
N VAL A 207 -14.21 4.48 -20.94
CA VAL A 207 -13.52 3.95 -19.75
C VAL A 207 -12.12 4.54 -19.64
N LEU A 208 -11.64 4.70 -18.40
CA LEU A 208 -10.21 4.82 -18.13
C LEU A 208 -9.69 3.45 -17.72
N LEU A 209 -8.72 2.90 -18.47
CA LEU A 209 -8.00 1.71 -18.02
C LEU A 209 -6.78 2.14 -17.20
N VAL A 210 -6.67 1.57 -16.01
CA VAL A 210 -5.46 1.62 -15.20
C VAL A 210 -5.02 0.22 -14.83
N ALA A 211 -3.71 -0.02 -14.79
CA ALA A 211 -3.16 -1.32 -14.48
C ALA A 211 -1.97 -1.22 -13.52
N SER A 212 -1.67 -2.33 -12.86
CA SER A 212 -0.41 -2.50 -12.13
C SER A 212 0.36 -3.70 -12.67
N ALA A 213 1.69 -3.62 -12.65
CA ALA A 213 2.57 -4.72 -12.99
C ALA A 213 3.88 -4.66 -12.19
N ASN A 214 4.56 -5.80 -12.09
CA ASN A 214 5.96 -5.86 -11.72
C ASN A 214 6.83 -5.42 -12.92
N PRO A 215 7.88 -4.59 -12.75
CA PRO A 215 8.79 -4.22 -13.82
C PRO A 215 9.40 -5.41 -14.56
N GLU A 216 9.72 -6.51 -13.87
CA GLU A 216 10.35 -7.69 -14.50
C GLU A 216 9.42 -8.34 -15.53
N ASP A 217 8.15 -8.52 -15.16
CA ASP A 217 7.11 -9.09 -16.03
C ASP A 217 6.74 -8.20 -17.22
N TYR A 218 7.11 -6.91 -17.14
CA TYR A 218 6.82 -5.87 -18.14
C TYR A 218 7.91 -5.72 -19.23
N THR A 219 9.11 -6.28 -19.04
CA THR A 219 10.26 -6.12 -19.97
C THR A 219 10.35 -7.21 -21.05
N ASN A 220 11.35 -7.13 -21.95
CA ASN A 220 11.49 -7.74 -23.30
C ASN A 220 11.25 -9.27 -23.51
N ARG A 221 10.79 -10.02 -22.52
CA ARG A 221 10.21 -11.37 -22.69
C ARG A 221 8.75 -11.45 -22.18
N GLY A 222 8.15 -10.27 -21.99
CA GLY A 222 7.09 -10.00 -21.02
C GLY A 222 5.82 -10.79 -21.23
N ARG A 223 5.13 -11.03 -20.11
CA ARG A 223 3.82 -11.66 -20.13
C ARG A 223 2.74 -10.72 -20.68
N ILE A 224 3.05 -9.42 -20.87
CA ILE A 224 2.16 -8.47 -21.53
C ILE A 224 2.46 -8.42 -23.04
N ILE A 225 1.42 -8.57 -23.87
CA ILE A 225 1.56 -8.47 -25.32
C ILE A 225 1.92 -7.05 -25.76
N THR A 226 2.84 -6.92 -26.72
CA THR A 226 3.27 -5.62 -27.27
C THR A 226 2.11 -4.70 -27.69
N PRO A 227 1.06 -5.20 -28.38
CA PRO A 227 -0.06 -4.33 -28.76
C PRO A 227 -0.80 -3.70 -27.57
N LEU A 228 -0.93 -4.42 -26.45
CA LEU A 228 -1.56 -3.90 -25.24
C LEU A 228 -0.61 -2.95 -24.49
N LYS A 229 0.68 -3.26 -24.49
CA LYS A 229 1.72 -2.37 -23.94
C LYS A 229 1.70 -1.00 -24.62
N ASP A 230 1.71 -0.99 -25.95
CA ASP A 230 1.74 0.25 -26.76
C ASP A 230 0.46 1.09 -26.60
N ARG A 231 -0.64 0.50 -26.09
CA ARG A 231 -1.88 1.21 -25.78
C ARG A 231 -1.79 2.09 -24.53
N PHE A 232 -0.95 1.72 -23.56
CA PHE A 232 -0.77 2.55 -22.37
C PHE A 232 0.03 3.80 -22.72
N GLY A 233 -0.62 4.95 -22.69
CA GLY A 233 0.03 6.23 -22.98
C GLY A 233 0.98 6.70 -21.87
N ALA A 234 0.96 6.06 -20.70
CA ALA A 234 1.88 6.36 -19.62
C ALA A 234 2.30 5.09 -18.86
N GLU A 235 3.62 4.90 -18.79
CA GLU A 235 4.29 3.95 -17.91
C GLU A 235 4.90 4.73 -16.74
N ILE A 236 4.45 4.47 -15.51
CA ILE A 236 4.89 5.21 -14.32
C ILE A 236 5.53 4.25 -13.34
N ARG A 237 6.80 4.50 -13.00
CA ARG A 237 7.55 3.66 -12.06
C ARG A 237 7.37 4.15 -10.63
N THR A 238 6.73 3.31 -9.82
CA THR A 238 6.63 3.46 -8.37
C THR A 238 7.90 3.00 -7.68
N HIS A 239 8.04 3.33 -6.40
CA HIS A 239 9.18 2.94 -5.58
C HIS A 239 8.77 2.80 -4.11
N TYR A 240 9.61 2.17 -3.30
CA TYR A 240 9.47 2.25 -1.84
C TYR A 240 9.77 3.68 -1.34
N PRO A 241 9.32 4.07 -0.13
CA PRO A 241 9.60 5.39 0.44
C PRO A 241 11.10 5.73 0.40
N ARG A 242 11.43 6.92 -0.13
CA ARG A 242 12.82 7.36 -0.30
C ARG A 242 13.36 8.05 0.93
N ALA A 243 12.54 8.86 1.61
CA ALA A 243 12.89 9.46 2.88
C ALA A 243 12.56 8.52 4.04
N LEU A 244 13.30 8.66 5.15
CA LEU A 244 13.02 7.94 6.39
C LEU A 244 11.67 8.36 7.00
N GLY A 245 11.36 9.66 6.96
CA GLY A 245 10.09 10.20 7.45
C GLY A 245 8.88 9.58 6.74
N ASP A 246 8.97 9.37 5.43
CA ASP A 246 7.91 8.73 4.64
C ASP A 246 7.71 7.26 5.06
N GLU A 247 8.80 6.52 5.33
CA GLU A 247 8.71 5.14 5.82
C GLU A 247 8.02 5.08 7.19
N ILE A 248 8.39 5.98 8.12
CA ILE A 248 7.75 6.10 9.44
C ILE A 248 6.27 6.47 9.29
N ALA A 249 5.95 7.41 8.40
CA ALA A 249 4.57 7.82 8.13
C ALA A 249 3.73 6.66 7.58
N VAL A 250 4.28 5.82 6.70
CA VAL A 250 3.61 4.60 6.23
C VAL A 250 3.37 3.62 7.38
N ILE A 251 4.34 3.41 8.28
CA ILE A 251 4.14 2.56 9.46
C ILE A 251 3.01 3.10 10.33
N ASN A 252 3.03 4.39 10.64
CA ASN A 252 1.99 5.05 11.44
C ASN A 252 0.61 4.99 10.79
N GLN A 253 0.54 5.09 9.47
CA GLN A 253 -0.73 5.07 8.73
C GLN A 253 -1.35 3.67 8.67
N GLU A 254 -0.53 2.62 8.54
CA GLU A 254 -1.00 1.27 8.22
C GLU A 254 -0.97 0.29 9.41
N ALA A 255 -0.13 0.53 10.44
CA ALA A 255 0.02 -0.40 11.55
C ALA A 255 -1.10 -0.29 12.58
N HIS A 256 -1.62 -1.43 13.02
CA HIS A 256 -2.55 -1.52 14.14
C HIS A 256 -1.79 -1.90 15.42
N LEU A 257 -1.45 -0.91 16.24
CA LEU A 257 -0.64 -1.10 17.44
C LEU A 257 -1.53 -1.38 18.67
N GLU A 258 -1.36 -2.56 19.28
CA GLU A 258 -2.04 -2.97 20.52
C GLU A 258 -1.34 -2.45 21.79
N ALA A 259 -0.23 -1.74 21.64
CA ALA A 259 0.59 -1.16 22.70
C ALA A 259 1.15 0.20 22.27
N THR A 260 1.62 0.98 23.24
CA THR A 260 2.38 2.21 22.93
C THR A 260 3.74 1.82 22.37
N VAL A 261 4.03 2.21 21.13
CA VAL A 261 5.36 2.05 20.52
C VAL A 261 5.98 3.44 20.34
N PRO A 262 7.02 3.79 21.11
CA PRO A 262 7.69 5.08 20.98
C PRO A 262 8.17 5.36 19.55
N GLU A 263 8.12 6.62 19.12
CA GLU A 263 8.45 7.04 17.74
C GLU A 263 9.86 6.60 17.32
N TYR A 264 10.84 6.62 18.23
CA TYR A 264 12.20 6.18 17.93
C TYR A 264 12.29 4.66 17.71
N LEU A 265 11.39 3.84 18.27
CA LEU A 265 11.35 2.41 17.93
C LEU A 265 10.77 2.21 16.52
N LEU A 266 9.74 2.98 16.15
CA LEU A 266 9.23 2.97 14.77
C LEU A 266 10.32 3.43 13.77
N GLU A 267 11.13 4.41 14.16
CA GLU A 267 12.28 4.83 13.37
C GLU A 267 13.33 3.72 13.22
N ILE A 268 13.63 2.97 14.28
CA ILE A 268 14.54 1.81 14.20
C ILE A 268 14.00 0.80 13.19
N LEU A 269 12.70 0.48 13.24
CA LEU A 269 12.07 -0.46 12.31
C LEU A 269 12.10 0.06 10.86
N ALA A 270 11.87 1.36 10.67
CA ALA A 270 11.97 2.02 9.37
C ALA A 270 13.41 1.96 8.81
N ARG A 271 14.41 2.30 9.63
CA ARG A 271 15.84 2.18 9.26
C ARG A 271 16.23 0.74 8.97
N PHE A 272 15.79 -0.21 9.80
CA PHE A 272 16.04 -1.63 9.62
C PHE A 272 15.50 -2.11 8.27
N THR A 273 14.25 -1.75 7.95
CA THR A 273 13.62 -2.10 6.68
C THR A 273 14.40 -1.53 5.48
N ARG A 274 14.87 -0.28 5.57
CA ARG A 274 15.70 0.34 4.54
C ARG A 274 17.04 -0.36 4.39
N LEU A 275 17.71 -0.68 5.50
CA LEU A 275 18.97 -1.42 5.50
C LEU A 275 18.83 -2.80 4.85
N LEU A 276 17.69 -3.48 5.04
CA LEU A 276 17.41 -4.74 4.36
C LEU A 276 17.27 -4.56 2.83
N ARG A 277 16.62 -3.49 2.37
CA ARG A 277 16.52 -3.16 0.92
C ARG A 277 17.87 -2.75 0.31
N GLU A 278 18.83 -2.34 1.11
CA GLU A 278 20.18 -1.98 0.66
C GLU A 278 21.18 -3.13 0.80
N SER A 279 20.80 -4.20 1.51
CA SER A 279 21.69 -5.31 1.84
C SER A 279 21.88 -6.25 0.65
N THR A 280 23.15 -6.53 0.30
CA THR A 280 23.49 -7.52 -0.71
C THR A 280 23.23 -8.97 -0.28
N ALA A 281 22.88 -9.20 0.99
CA ALA A 281 22.52 -10.52 1.52
C ALA A 281 21.03 -10.85 1.29
N VAL A 282 20.21 -9.85 0.96
CA VAL A 282 18.76 -9.99 0.74
C VAL A 282 18.51 -10.01 -0.76
N ASP A 283 17.64 -10.92 -1.23
CA ASP A 283 17.23 -10.99 -2.63
C ASP A 283 16.44 -9.74 -3.02
N GLN A 284 17.07 -8.90 -3.85
CA GLN A 284 16.50 -7.63 -4.28
C GLN A 284 15.36 -7.79 -5.30
N ARG A 285 15.25 -8.96 -5.96
CA ARG A 285 14.14 -9.23 -6.88
C ARG A 285 12.83 -9.45 -6.12
N SER A 286 12.91 -10.17 -5.01
CA SER A 286 11.79 -10.31 -4.08
C SER A 286 11.53 -9.01 -3.32
N GLY A 287 12.61 -8.30 -2.96
CA GLY A 287 12.59 -7.01 -2.28
C GLY A 287 12.00 -7.07 -0.87
N VAL A 288 12.13 -5.98 -0.12
CA VAL A 288 11.51 -5.87 1.22
C VAL A 288 10.35 -4.89 1.17
N SER A 289 9.13 -5.42 1.26
CA SER A 289 7.93 -4.60 1.12
C SER A 289 7.75 -3.62 2.28
N ALA A 290 7.00 -2.53 2.08
CA ALA A 290 6.57 -1.67 3.19
C ALA A 290 5.71 -2.42 4.23
N ARG A 291 5.05 -3.51 3.83
CA ARG A 291 4.29 -4.39 4.76
C ARG A 291 5.19 -5.11 5.76
N PHE A 292 6.48 -5.27 5.47
CA PHE A 292 7.43 -5.80 6.45
C PHE A 292 7.57 -4.84 7.64
N ALA A 293 7.76 -3.55 7.37
CA ALA A 293 7.89 -2.53 8.42
C ALA A 293 6.63 -2.42 9.28
N VAL A 294 5.46 -2.47 8.64
CA VAL A 294 4.15 -2.50 9.32
C VAL A 294 4.04 -3.72 10.24
N ALA A 295 4.29 -4.92 9.70
CA ALA A 295 4.25 -6.14 10.50
C ALA A 295 5.29 -6.15 11.62
N ALA A 296 6.45 -5.53 11.43
CA ALA A 296 7.47 -5.41 12.45
C ALA A 296 6.99 -4.53 13.61
N ALA A 297 6.33 -3.40 13.31
CA ALA A 297 5.76 -2.51 14.34
C ALA A 297 4.64 -3.21 15.12
N GLU A 298 3.76 -3.92 14.43
CA GLU A 298 2.71 -4.74 15.06
C GLU A 298 3.30 -5.85 15.94
N THR A 299 4.39 -6.49 15.49
CA THR A 299 5.09 -7.54 16.25
C THR A 299 5.73 -6.97 17.51
N VAL A 300 6.37 -5.80 17.43
CA VAL A 300 6.95 -5.12 18.60
C VAL A 300 5.86 -4.69 19.59
N ALA A 301 4.74 -4.17 19.10
CA ALA A 301 3.59 -3.84 19.94
C ALA A 301 3.04 -5.10 20.64
N ALA A 302 2.86 -6.20 19.91
CA ALA A 302 2.40 -7.47 20.46
C ALA A 302 3.38 -8.04 21.51
N SER A 303 4.69 -7.91 21.29
CA SER A 303 5.72 -8.32 22.25
C SER A 303 5.61 -7.53 23.56
N ALA A 304 5.38 -6.21 23.46
CA ALA A 304 5.14 -5.36 24.62
C ALA A 304 3.85 -5.75 25.38
N VAL A 305 2.76 -6.04 24.67
CA VAL A 305 1.52 -6.57 25.29
C VAL A 305 1.81 -7.89 26.00
N HIS A 306 2.48 -8.83 25.32
CA HIS A 306 2.80 -10.13 25.88
C HIS A 306 3.61 -10.00 27.18
N ARG A 307 4.69 -9.19 27.16
CA ARG A 307 5.47 -8.89 28.37
C ARG A 307 4.58 -8.33 29.48
N SER A 308 3.76 -7.31 29.16
CA SER A 308 2.92 -6.66 30.18
C SER A 308 1.95 -7.63 30.85
N VAL A 309 1.36 -8.56 30.08
CA VAL A 309 0.44 -9.58 30.60
C VAL A 309 1.18 -10.59 31.48
N VAL A 310 2.33 -11.10 31.00
CA VAL A 310 3.13 -12.08 31.75
C VAL A 310 3.65 -11.49 33.07
N LEU A 311 4.03 -10.22 33.08
CA LEU A 311 4.60 -9.54 34.24
C LEU A 311 3.56 -8.75 35.07
N SER A 312 2.29 -8.78 34.68
CA SER A 312 1.21 -8.01 35.32
C SER A 312 1.46 -6.49 35.37
N GLU A 313 2.03 -5.92 34.30
CA GLU A 313 2.13 -4.48 34.09
C GLU A 313 0.83 -3.92 33.51
N ALA A 314 0.40 -2.75 33.99
CA ALA A 314 -0.88 -2.17 33.59
C ALA A 314 -0.86 -1.56 32.18
N ASP A 315 0.25 -0.92 31.80
CA ASP A 315 0.37 -0.17 30.57
C ASP A 315 1.42 -0.83 29.65
N PRO A 316 1.02 -1.42 28.51
CA PRO A 316 1.97 -2.02 27.58
C PRO A 316 2.69 -0.92 26.79
N VAL A 317 3.99 -0.77 27.06
CA VAL A 317 4.90 0.11 26.32
C VAL A 317 6.05 -0.71 25.76
N ALA A 318 6.28 -0.59 24.45
CA ALA A 318 7.39 -1.25 23.79
C ALA A 318 8.73 -0.63 24.17
N ARG A 319 9.74 -1.49 24.30
CA ARG A 319 11.13 -1.16 24.66
C ARG A 319 12.09 -1.76 23.62
N PRO A 320 13.34 -1.31 23.53
CA PRO A 320 14.34 -1.89 22.64
C PRO A 320 14.46 -3.42 22.69
N VAL A 321 14.26 -4.04 23.86
CA VAL A 321 14.26 -5.51 24.02
C VAL A 321 13.20 -6.20 23.17
N ASP A 322 12.07 -5.54 22.87
CA ASP A 322 11.00 -6.11 22.02
C ASP A 322 11.40 -6.21 20.54
N LEU A 323 12.47 -5.53 20.12
CA LEU A 323 12.89 -5.51 18.71
C LEU A 323 13.45 -6.87 18.25
N THR A 324 13.97 -7.69 19.16
CA THR A 324 14.52 -9.02 18.84
C THR A 324 13.45 -9.95 18.30
N THR A 325 12.21 -9.85 18.81
CA THR A 325 11.05 -10.65 18.37
C THR A 325 10.76 -10.47 16.87
N VAL A 326 11.12 -9.33 16.27
CA VAL A 326 10.99 -9.09 14.82
C VAL A 326 11.77 -10.13 14.03
N ILE A 327 12.98 -10.46 14.46
CA ILE A 327 13.85 -11.43 13.77
C ILE A 327 13.24 -12.83 13.86
N GLU A 328 12.77 -13.21 15.05
CA GLU A 328 12.20 -14.54 15.30
C GLU A 328 10.93 -14.78 14.49
N VAL A 329 10.04 -13.79 14.43
CA VAL A 329 8.70 -13.93 13.84
C VAL A 329 8.70 -13.63 12.34
N LEU A 330 9.51 -12.66 11.88
CA LEU A 330 9.42 -12.14 10.51
C LEU A 330 10.56 -12.55 9.59
N ARG A 331 11.54 -13.36 10.03
CA ARG A 331 12.61 -13.88 9.17
C ARG A 331 12.05 -14.50 7.88
N GLY A 332 10.99 -15.31 7.99
CA GLY A 332 10.38 -15.99 6.84
C GLY A 332 9.68 -15.06 5.83
N LYS A 333 9.60 -13.74 6.10
CA LYS A 333 9.11 -12.74 5.15
C LYS A 333 10.23 -12.12 4.31
N ILE A 334 11.48 -12.52 4.53
CA ILE A 334 12.66 -12.01 3.83
C ILE A 334 13.27 -13.16 3.05
N GLU A 335 13.43 -12.95 1.75
CA GLU A 335 14.16 -13.85 0.87
C GLU A 335 15.64 -13.44 0.86
N PHE A 336 16.53 -14.42 1.04
CA PHE A 336 17.97 -14.20 1.09
C PHE A 336 18.64 -14.67 -0.21
N GLU A 337 19.79 -14.08 -0.53
CA GLU A 337 20.63 -14.56 -1.62
C GLU A 337 21.12 -15.99 -1.34
N SER A 338 21.26 -16.81 -2.38
CA SER A 338 21.55 -18.25 -2.24
C SER A 338 22.88 -18.59 -1.53
N GLY A 339 23.75 -17.60 -1.28
CA GLY A 339 25.01 -17.75 -0.56
C GLY A 339 24.94 -17.50 0.95
N GLU A 340 23.79 -17.06 1.47
CA GLU A 340 23.61 -16.65 2.88
C GLU A 340 22.90 -17.71 3.73
N GLU A 341 22.77 -18.94 3.23
CA GLU A 341 22.19 -20.07 3.97
C GLU A 341 22.94 -20.30 5.29
N GLY A 342 22.18 -20.29 6.40
CA GLY A 342 22.71 -20.46 7.76
C GLY A 342 23.25 -19.17 8.41
N ARG A 343 23.26 -18.04 7.69
CA ARG A 343 23.72 -16.73 8.20
C ARG A 343 22.60 -15.70 8.30
N GLU A 344 21.37 -16.08 8.00
CA GLU A 344 20.24 -15.16 7.89
C GLU A 344 19.99 -14.43 9.21
N VAL A 345 20.01 -15.15 10.34
CA VAL A 345 19.82 -14.56 11.67
C VAL A 345 20.95 -13.57 12.00
N GLU A 346 22.21 -13.94 11.70
CA GLU A 346 23.38 -13.06 11.92
C GLU A 346 23.24 -11.74 11.14
N VAL A 347 22.82 -11.84 9.87
CA VAL A 347 22.59 -10.68 9.00
C VAL A 347 21.48 -9.79 9.57
N LEU A 348 20.34 -10.38 9.94
CA LEU A 348 19.21 -9.62 10.49
C LEU A 348 19.59 -8.93 11.81
N GLU A 349 20.25 -9.63 12.72
CA GLU A 349 20.75 -9.06 13.98
C GLU A 349 21.72 -7.92 13.74
N HIS A 350 22.65 -8.09 12.81
CA HIS A 350 23.62 -7.05 12.46
C HIS A 350 22.92 -5.78 11.95
N LEU A 351 21.98 -5.93 11.03
CA LEU A 351 21.26 -4.79 10.45
C LEU A 351 20.33 -4.12 11.46
N LEU A 352 19.70 -4.89 12.36
CA LEU A 352 18.88 -4.34 13.45
C LEU A 352 19.75 -3.56 14.44
N ARG A 353 20.89 -4.11 14.88
CA ARG A 353 21.87 -3.40 15.74
C ARG A 353 22.33 -2.10 15.08
N ARG A 354 22.61 -2.12 13.77
CA ARG A 354 22.98 -0.90 13.03
C ARG A 354 21.85 0.14 13.04
N ALA A 355 20.61 -0.27 12.77
CA ALA A 355 19.45 0.62 12.82
C ALA A 355 19.24 1.24 14.22
N THR A 356 19.39 0.44 15.28
CA THR A 356 19.33 0.90 16.67
C THR A 356 20.44 1.90 16.98
N ALA A 357 21.69 1.60 16.60
CA ALA A 357 22.82 2.49 16.84
C ALA A 357 22.67 3.84 16.12
N ASP A 358 22.21 3.83 14.87
CA ASP A 358 22.01 5.05 14.09
C ASP A 358 20.87 5.90 14.67
N THR A 359 19.78 5.28 15.12
CA THR A 359 18.66 5.99 15.78
C THR A 359 19.09 6.58 17.12
N ALA A 360 19.78 5.80 17.96
CA ALA A 360 20.27 6.28 19.25
C ALA A 360 21.24 7.47 19.07
N ARG A 361 22.16 7.39 18.10
CA ARG A 361 23.09 8.48 17.78
C ARG A 361 22.35 9.75 17.36
N GLU A 362 21.32 9.62 16.51
CA GLU A 362 20.57 10.77 15.99
C GLU A 362 19.67 11.41 17.05
N ARG A 363 18.91 10.60 17.80
CA ARG A 363 17.94 11.10 18.77
C ARG A 363 18.60 11.58 20.08
N LEU A 364 19.66 10.91 20.53
CA LEU A 364 20.38 11.26 21.76
C LEU A 364 21.61 12.16 21.51
N GLY A 365 21.85 12.54 20.25
CA GLY A 365 22.91 13.47 19.89
C GLY A 365 22.89 14.76 20.72
N GLY A 366 24.06 15.16 21.21
CA GLY A 366 24.23 16.37 22.02
C GLY A 366 23.89 16.22 23.50
N ILE A 367 23.43 15.06 23.97
CA ILE A 367 23.31 14.76 25.40
C ILE A 367 24.65 14.18 25.89
N ASP A 368 25.18 14.69 27.00
CA ASP A 368 26.39 14.14 27.61
C ASP A 368 26.06 12.90 28.44
N LEU A 369 26.21 11.72 27.83
CA LEU A 369 25.99 10.42 28.48
C LEU A 369 27.18 9.93 29.32
N ALA A 370 28.27 10.70 29.44
CA ALA A 370 29.43 10.29 30.23
C ALA A 370 29.10 9.95 31.71
N PRO A 371 28.22 10.69 32.41
CA PRO A 371 27.81 10.34 33.77
C PRO A 371 27.13 8.96 33.85
N LEU A 372 26.33 8.60 32.84
CA LEU A 372 25.67 7.31 32.78
C LEU A 372 26.69 6.18 32.56
N VAL A 373 27.66 6.38 31.67
CA VAL A 373 28.76 5.42 31.46
C VAL A 373 29.53 5.18 32.76
N SER A 374 29.96 6.25 33.43
CA SER A 374 30.70 6.13 34.69
C SER A 374 29.89 5.45 35.79
N ALA A 375 28.59 5.70 35.86
CA ALA A 375 27.72 5.07 36.85
C ALA A 375 27.53 3.56 36.59
N VAL A 376 27.43 3.14 35.33
CA VAL A 376 27.26 1.73 34.95
C VAL A 376 28.57 0.95 35.12
N GLU A 377 29.73 1.51 34.74
CA GLU A 377 31.03 0.83 34.85
C GLU A 377 31.56 0.72 36.30
N LEU A 378 31.23 1.70 37.17
CA LEU A 378 31.73 1.75 38.55
C LEU A 378 30.70 1.31 39.59
N GLY A 379 29.42 1.28 39.21
CA GLY A 379 28.29 1.02 40.08
C GLY A 379 27.75 -0.40 39.94
N ASP A 380 26.49 -0.56 40.32
CA ASP A 380 25.77 -1.81 40.14
C ASP A 380 25.37 -1.97 38.66
N PRO A 381 25.48 -3.19 38.10
CA PRO A 381 25.07 -3.43 36.73
C PRO A 381 23.56 -3.25 36.58
N VAL A 382 23.13 -2.77 35.40
CA VAL A 382 21.70 -2.53 35.11
C VAL A 382 21.15 -3.73 34.32
N THR A 383 20.13 -4.38 34.88
CA THR A 383 19.46 -5.54 34.28
C THR A 383 18.20 -5.10 33.54
N THR A 384 18.08 -5.53 32.29
CA THR A 384 16.84 -5.47 31.51
C THR A 384 16.54 -6.83 30.88
N GLY A 385 15.41 -6.97 30.20
CA GLY A 385 15.03 -8.20 29.53
C GLY A 385 13.53 -8.29 29.30
N GLU A 386 13.12 -9.32 28.57
CA GLU A 386 11.71 -9.61 28.30
C GLU A 386 10.93 -9.95 29.58
N ARG A 387 11.64 -10.36 30.63
CA ARG A 387 11.08 -10.73 31.94
C ARG A 387 11.24 -9.67 33.03
N ILE A 388 11.75 -8.48 32.69
CA ILE A 388 11.97 -7.37 33.62
C ILE A 388 10.92 -6.28 33.38
N THR A 389 10.18 -5.88 34.42
CA THR A 389 9.18 -4.80 34.32
C THR A 389 9.84 -3.44 34.07
N ALA A 390 9.10 -2.48 33.52
CA ALA A 390 9.55 -1.09 33.41
C ALA A 390 9.92 -0.51 34.77
N LYS A 391 9.12 -0.78 35.81
CA LYS A 391 9.39 -0.31 37.18
C LYS A 391 10.64 -0.94 37.78
N ALA A 392 10.89 -2.22 37.55
CA ALA A 392 12.11 -2.88 38.02
C ALA A 392 13.35 -2.29 37.34
N LEU A 393 13.32 -2.12 36.01
CA LEU A 393 14.41 -1.46 35.29
C LEU A 393 14.68 -0.05 35.81
N LEU A 394 13.63 0.77 36.00
CA LEU A 394 13.78 2.12 36.52
C LEU A 394 14.35 2.15 37.95
N ALA A 395 14.08 1.13 38.77
CA ALA A 395 14.61 1.05 40.13
C ALA A 395 16.10 0.67 40.18
N GLU A 396 16.62 -0.01 39.15
CA GLU A 396 18.04 -0.34 39.01
C GLU A 396 18.86 0.79 38.40
N LEU A 397 18.23 1.76 37.73
CA LEU A 397 18.93 2.88 37.13
C LEU A 397 19.51 3.84 38.19
N PRO A 398 20.72 4.38 37.97
CA PRO A 398 21.29 5.38 38.86
C PRO A 398 20.51 6.69 38.78
N ASP A 399 20.31 7.36 39.91
CA ASP A 399 19.63 8.67 39.96
C ASP A 399 20.52 9.78 39.38
N LEU A 400 20.42 9.97 38.06
CA LEU A 400 21.24 10.91 37.29
C LEU A 400 20.37 11.91 36.52
N PRO A 401 20.70 13.22 36.53
CA PRO A 401 20.00 14.22 35.74
C PRO A 401 19.94 13.89 34.24
N VAL A 402 20.99 13.24 33.71
CA VAL A 402 21.08 12.86 32.30
C VAL A 402 19.95 11.93 31.85
N LEU A 403 19.41 11.08 32.74
CA LEU A 403 18.28 10.21 32.40
C LEU A 403 16.97 11.02 32.23
N ASN A 404 16.82 12.13 32.94
CA ASN A 404 15.72 13.06 32.73
C ASN A 404 15.87 13.82 31.40
N ASP A 405 17.10 14.19 31.03
CA ASP A 405 17.37 14.80 29.73
C ASP A 405 17.05 13.85 28.57
N VAL A 406 17.41 12.56 28.72
CA VAL A 406 17.06 11.49 27.76
C VAL A 406 15.54 11.32 27.67
N ALA A 407 14.85 11.21 28.80
CA ALA A 407 13.39 11.08 28.83
C ALA A 407 12.71 12.29 28.16
N ALA A 408 13.14 13.51 28.50
CA ALA A 408 12.61 14.73 27.90
C ALA A 408 12.88 14.80 26.39
N ARG A 409 14.07 14.39 25.92
CA ARG A 409 14.42 14.36 24.50
C ARG A 409 13.56 13.40 23.69
N LEU A 410 13.21 12.26 24.27
CA LEU A 410 12.39 11.23 23.63
C LEU A 410 10.90 11.36 23.93
N ASN A 411 10.48 12.47 24.55
CA ASN A 411 9.10 12.73 24.97
C ASN A 411 8.49 11.62 25.85
N ALA A 412 9.31 10.98 26.70
CA ALA A 412 8.89 9.91 27.58
C ALA A 412 8.24 10.47 28.86
N VAL A 413 6.98 10.11 29.11
CA VAL A 413 6.20 10.63 30.24
C VAL A 413 5.87 9.53 31.26
N SER A 414 5.36 8.40 30.78
CA SER A 414 5.02 7.23 31.61
C SER A 414 6.25 6.45 32.06
N ASP A 415 6.10 5.61 33.09
CA ASP A 415 7.18 4.72 33.56
C ASP A 415 7.66 3.80 32.43
N GLY A 416 6.74 3.26 31.62
CA GLY A 416 7.06 2.42 30.46
C GLY A 416 7.89 3.15 29.40
N GLU A 417 7.53 4.38 29.06
CA GLU A 417 8.29 5.19 28.09
C GLU A 417 9.65 5.61 28.65
N ARG A 418 9.74 5.94 29.94
CA ARG A 418 11.01 6.29 30.59
C ARG A 418 11.95 5.09 30.64
N ALA A 419 11.43 3.91 30.93
CA ALA A 419 12.17 2.65 30.86
C ALA A 419 12.68 2.38 29.43
N ALA A 420 11.81 2.53 28.42
CA ALA A 420 12.16 2.38 27.02
C ALA A 420 13.27 3.37 26.58
N ALA A 421 13.20 4.62 27.05
CA ALA A 421 14.15 5.68 26.74
C ALA A 421 15.52 5.41 27.37
N ALA A 422 15.55 5.00 28.64
CA ALA A 422 16.78 4.62 29.32
C ALA A 422 17.43 3.40 28.67
N GLU A 423 16.64 2.39 28.29
CA GLU A 423 17.12 1.20 27.60
C GLU A 423 17.72 1.54 26.23
N LEU A 424 17.16 2.50 25.48
CA LEU A 424 17.75 2.97 24.23
C LEU A 424 19.11 3.63 24.47
N ALA A 425 19.26 4.41 25.55
CA ALA A 425 20.53 5.03 25.89
C ALA A 425 21.60 3.99 26.24
N LEU A 426 21.24 2.97 27.03
CA LEU A 426 22.14 1.87 27.38
C LEU A 426 22.53 1.04 26.14
N GLU A 427 21.56 0.63 25.33
CA GLU A 427 21.84 -0.12 24.09
C GLU A 427 22.69 0.72 23.13
N GLY A 428 22.41 2.03 23.00
CA GLY A 428 23.20 2.96 22.19
C GLY A 428 24.65 3.07 22.67
N LEU A 429 24.88 3.16 23.97
CA LEU A 429 26.23 3.18 24.56
C LEU A 429 26.97 1.86 24.34
N TYR A 430 26.28 0.73 24.50
CA TYR A 430 26.84 -0.60 24.22
C TYR A 430 27.25 -0.74 22.75
N LEU A 431 26.38 -0.36 21.82
CA LEU A 431 26.66 -0.42 20.37
C LEU A 431 27.77 0.56 19.96
N ALA A 432 27.94 1.65 20.70
CA ALA A 432 29.09 2.57 20.58
C ALA A 432 30.36 2.07 21.30
N ARG A 433 30.34 0.87 21.89
CA ARG A 433 31.43 0.26 22.67
C ARG A 433 31.90 1.11 23.84
N ARG A 434 30.96 1.79 24.52
CA ARG A 434 31.22 2.64 25.69
C ARG A 434 30.92 1.94 27.01
N ILE A 435 30.12 0.89 26.99
CA ILE A 435 29.82 -0.01 28.11
C ILE A 435 29.76 -1.45 27.58
N SER A 436 29.81 -2.45 28.47
CA SER A 436 29.63 -3.85 28.09
C SER A 436 28.18 -4.30 28.24
N LYS A 437 27.82 -5.38 27.55
CA LYS A 437 26.52 -6.05 27.66
C LYS A 437 26.74 -7.54 27.69
N ILE A 438 26.18 -8.21 28.69
CA ILE A 438 26.23 -9.66 28.87
C ILE A 438 24.80 -10.19 28.78
N ALA A 439 24.59 -11.23 27.98
CA ALA A 439 23.33 -11.97 28.00
C ALA A 439 23.37 -12.99 29.16
N GLY A 440 22.41 -12.88 30.07
CA GLY A 440 22.20 -13.81 31.17
C GLY A 440 21.30 -14.99 30.78
N ASP A 441 20.90 -15.77 31.77
CA ASP A 441 19.92 -16.84 31.59
C ASP A 441 18.51 -16.26 31.37
N ASP A 442 17.61 -17.02 30.74
CA ASP A 442 16.18 -16.67 30.58
C ASP A 442 15.86 -15.32 29.91
N GLY A 443 16.77 -14.79 29.07
CA GLY A 443 16.54 -13.57 28.28
C GLY A 443 16.90 -12.26 29.01
N GLU A 444 17.64 -12.35 30.12
CA GLU A 444 18.20 -11.18 30.81
C GLU A 444 19.37 -10.57 30.03
N LEU A 445 19.44 -9.24 30.06
CA LEU A 445 20.51 -8.44 29.46
C LEU A 445 21.07 -7.53 30.55
N VAL A 446 22.36 -7.68 30.84
CA VAL A 446 23.04 -6.96 31.92
C VAL A 446 24.05 -5.99 31.33
N TYR A 447 23.89 -4.71 31.63
CA TYR A 447 24.85 -3.66 31.27
C TYR A 447 25.81 -3.38 32.43
N GLY A 448 27.11 -3.32 32.14
CA GLY A 448 28.17 -3.13 33.14
C GLY A 448 29.54 -2.82 32.53
#